data_AF-A0A1W6MXT5-F1
#
_entry.id   AF-A0A1W6MXT5-F1
#
_cell.length_a   1.000
_cell.length_b   1.000
_cell.length_c   1.000
_cell.angle_alpha   90.00
_cell.angle_beta   90.00
_cell.angle_gamma   90.00
#
_symmetry.space_group_name_H-M   'P 1'
#
loop_
_entity.id
_entity.type
_entity.pdbx_description
1 polymer ?
#
loop_
_entity_poly.entity_id
_entity_poly.type
_entity_poly.pdbx_seq_one_letter_code
_entity_poly.pdbx_strand_id
1 'polypeptide(L)'
;MSHATLDGAPIALEDAYEHAARLLEAAKFPLIAGLGADAAGARAGILLAERLRGAYDHLASEAILADLEVMRSFAMFTTTPNEARLRADVVLLVGPGLAAQSPALFERLALEKGVHFQNGAARKIIWLGPKAGEGKIEGAEVETLSATREALPLILAALRARVGGRPVALAPAVAKKLDAVAETLRTARFGVAVWSGSSVDTLVVEALQGLLSDLNATTRFTGVPIGARSGAAGVTQLSGWMTGFPPRTGFGRGYPEHDPWRFEAKRLVESGETDAVLWISAYDGEAPPWKSGGPKTVTLAPKGAKPGRGLHIEIGRPGEDHDALEFSQAIAAFTLTQARAPSGAPSVAAAIAAIDARISEGVSC
;
A
#
# COMPACT_ATOMS: atom_id res chain seq x y z
N MET A 1 23.61 23.80 -6.56
CA MET A 1 23.58 22.86 -7.70
C MET A 1 22.15 22.83 -8.20
N SER A 2 21.90 22.65 -9.51
CA SER A 2 20.52 22.69 -10.04
C SER A 2 19.67 21.56 -9.46
N HIS A 3 18.56 21.91 -8.81
CA HIS A 3 17.56 20.97 -8.28
C HIS A 3 16.56 20.52 -9.36
N ALA A 4 16.82 20.79 -10.64
CA ALA A 4 15.95 20.39 -11.74
C ALA A 4 16.74 20.14 -13.03
N THR A 5 16.24 19.22 -13.85
CA THR A 5 16.76 18.92 -15.19
C THR A 5 15.61 18.72 -16.18
N LEU A 6 15.81 19.10 -17.43
CA LEU A 6 14.91 18.84 -18.55
C LEU A 6 15.65 18.01 -19.60
N ASP A 7 15.21 16.78 -19.84
CA ASP A 7 15.89 15.83 -20.74
C ASP A 7 17.40 15.69 -20.41
N GLY A 8 17.73 15.74 -19.11
CA GLY A 8 19.10 15.63 -18.58
C GLY A 8 19.89 16.94 -18.56
N ALA A 9 19.41 18.01 -19.21
CA ALA A 9 20.06 19.32 -19.15
C ALA A 9 19.62 20.11 -17.90
N PRO A 10 20.52 20.79 -17.18
CA PRO A 10 20.14 21.64 -16.06
C PRO A 10 19.14 22.73 -16.45
N ILE A 11 18.17 22.99 -15.59
CA ILE A 11 17.19 24.08 -15.72
C ILE A 11 17.05 24.77 -14.36
N ALA A 12 16.78 26.08 -14.35
CA ALA A 12 16.50 26.80 -13.11
C ALA A 12 15.19 26.28 -12.49
N LEU A 13 15.11 26.27 -11.15
CA LEU A 13 13.97 25.68 -10.45
C LEU A 13 12.66 26.40 -10.76
N GLU A 14 12.67 27.73 -10.84
CA GLU A 14 11.48 28.52 -11.20
C GLU A 14 11.02 28.24 -12.65
N ASP A 15 11.96 28.14 -13.59
CA ASP A 15 11.67 27.77 -14.99
C ASP A 15 11.12 26.34 -15.10
N ALA A 16 11.58 25.43 -14.24
CA ALA A 16 11.05 24.08 -14.15
C ALA A 16 9.58 24.08 -13.69
N TYR A 17 9.22 24.89 -12.69
CA TYR A 17 7.83 25.01 -12.26
C TYR A 17 6.93 25.60 -13.36
N GLU A 18 7.41 26.60 -14.10
CA GLU A 18 6.68 27.15 -15.27
C GLU A 18 6.54 26.14 -16.40
N HIS A 19 7.56 25.32 -16.64
CA HIS A 19 7.48 24.25 -17.64
C HIS A 19 6.46 23.18 -17.23
N ALA A 20 6.48 22.76 -15.96
CA ALA A 20 5.54 21.79 -15.42
C ALA A 20 4.09 22.30 -15.50
N ALA A 21 3.85 23.55 -15.09
CA ALA A 21 2.52 24.17 -15.12
C ALA A 21 1.95 24.20 -16.55
N ARG A 22 2.73 24.72 -17.51
CA ARG A 22 2.32 24.76 -18.93
C ARG A 22 2.03 23.37 -19.51
N LEU A 23 2.84 22.38 -19.14
CA LEU A 23 2.67 21.00 -19.63
C LEU A 23 1.37 20.39 -19.09
N LEU A 24 1.11 20.54 -17.79
CA LEU A 24 -0.06 19.97 -17.13
C LEU A 24 -1.36 20.71 -17.51
N GLU A 25 -1.31 22.03 -17.64
CA GLU A 25 -2.45 22.86 -18.04
C GLU A 25 -2.86 22.63 -19.50
N ALA A 26 -1.89 22.38 -20.40
CA ALA A 26 -2.18 22.10 -21.80
C ALA A 26 -2.68 20.66 -22.05
N ALA A 27 -2.63 19.79 -21.03
CA ALA A 27 -3.05 18.40 -21.13
C ALA A 27 -4.57 18.28 -21.16
N LYS A 28 -5.09 17.42 -22.04
CA LYS A 28 -6.52 17.11 -22.10
C LYS A 28 -6.95 16.20 -20.96
N PHE A 29 -6.07 15.29 -20.53
CA PHE A 29 -6.35 14.41 -19.43
C PHE A 29 -5.07 14.11 -18.63
N PRO A 30 -4.65 15.05 -17.75
CA PRO A 30 -3.46 14.88 -16.95
C PRO A 30 -3.66 13.80 -15.87
N LEU A 31 -2.58 13.09 -15.56
CA LEU A 31 -2.54 12.04 -14.54
C LEU A 31 -1.51 12.39 -13.45
N ILE A 32 -1.94 12.38 -12.19
CA ILE A 32 -1.04 12.46 -11.03
C ILE A 32 -0.78 11.03 -10.54
N ALA A 33 0.39 10.48 -10.88
CA ALA A 33 0.72 9.08 -10.63
C ALA A 33 1.91 8.93 -9.68
N GLY A 34 2.14 7.69 -9.24
CA GLY A 34 3.17 7.39 -8.25
C GLY A 34 2.64 7.71 -6.86
N LEU A 35 2.39 9.00 -6.62
CA LEU A 35 1.81 9.59 -5.42
C LEU A 35 2.44 9.09 -4.11
N GLY A 36 3.70 8.63 -4.16
CA GLY A 36 4.44 8.22 -2.98
C GLY A 36 4.92 9.46 -2.24
N ALA A 37 4.10 9.99 -1.33
CA ALA A 37 4.32 11.24 -0.63
C ALA A 37 3.79 11.18 0.81
N ASP A 38 4.16 12.17 1.62
CA ASP A 38 3.56 12.41 2.92
C ASP A 38 2.15 13.00 2.80
N ALA A 39 1.48 13.23 3.94
CA ALA A 39 0.09 13.69 3.91
C ALA A 39 -0.11 15.03 3.20
N ALA A 40 0.83 15.97 3.36
CA ALA A 40 0.78 17.26 2.70
C ALA A 40 0.95 17.13 1.18
N GLY A 41 1.93 16.32 0.74
CA GLY A 41 2.18 16.07 -0.67
C GLY A 41 1.02 15.35 -1.36
N ALA A 42 0.46 14.33 -0.72
CA ALA A 42 -0.70 13.60 -1.24
C ALA A 42 -1.95 14.51 -1.35
N ARG A 43 -2.21 15.34 -0.34
CA ARG A 43 -3.28 16.34 -0.38
C ARG A 43 -3.10 17.31 -1.56
N ALA A 44 -1.88 17.82 -1.76
CA ALA A 44 -1.57 18.72 -2.85
C ALA A 44 -1.76 18.04 -4.23
N GLY A 45 -1.34 16.78 -4.37
CA GLY A 45 -1.53 15.99 -5.59
C GLY A 45 -3.01 15.76 -5.93
N ILE A 46 -3.84 15.45 -4.94
CA ILE A 46 -5.29 15.25 -5.13
C ILE A 46 -5.96 16.56 -5.56
N LEU A 47 -5.66 17.68 -4.90
CA LEU A 47 -6.21 19.00 -5.26
C LEU A 47 -5.77 19.44 -6.65
N LEU A 48 -4.53 19.17 -7.02
CA LEU A 48 -4.04 19.46 -8.37
C LEU A 48 -4.78 18.62 -9.42
N ALA A 49 -5.00 17.33 -9.17
CA ALA A 49 -5.78 16.46 -10.06
C ALA A 49 -7.23 16.98 -10.22
N GLU A 50 -7.85 17.43 -9.13
CA GLU A 50 -9.20 18.02 -9.14
C GLU A 50 -9.25 19.31 -9.98
N ARG A 51 -8.32 20.24 -9.75
CA ARG A 51 -8.22 21.50 -10.50
C ARG A 51 -8.05 21.26 -11.99
N LEU A 52 -7.21 20.29 -12.35
CA LEU A 52 -6.90 19.96 -13.74
C LEU A 52 -7.91 19.02 -14.39
N ARG A 53 -9.01 18.64 -13.70
CA ARG A 53 -9.99 17.65 -14.17
C ARG A 53 -9.35 16.30 -14.58
N GLY A 54 -8.19 16.00 -14.00
CA GLY A 54 -7.40 14.82 -14.28
C GLY A 54 -7.79 13.62 -13.42
N ALA A 55 -6.92 12.63 -13.37
CA ALA A 55 -7.01 11.49 -12.45
C ALA A 55 -5.78 11.37 -11.57
N TYR A 56 -5.89 10.61 -10.49
CA TYR A 56 -4.74 10.25 -9.67
C TYR A 56 -4.73 8.78 -9.30
N ASP A 57 -3.52 8.25 -9.21
CA ASP A 57 -3.26 6.88 -8.79
C ASP A 57 -1.96 6.78 -7.97
N HIS A 58 -1.90 5.81 -7.08
CA HIS A 58 -0.71 5.49 -6.31
C HIS A 58 0.03 4.33 -6.98
N LEU A 59 1.37 4.32 -6.98
CA LEU A 59 2.18 3.25 -7.60
C LEU A 59 1.85 1.85 -7.06
N ALA A 60 1.41 1.78 -5.80
CA ALA A 60 1.04 0.55 -5.12
C ALA A 60 -0.48 0.32 -5.06
N SER A 61 -1.27 0.95 -5.94
CA SER A 61 -2.72 0.88 -5.91
C SER A 61 -3.30 -0.53 -6.07
N GLU A 62 -2.63 -1.41 -6.80
CA GLU A 62 -3.03 -2.82 -6.90
C GLU A 62 -3.02 -3.50 -5.53
N ALA A 63 -1.95 -3.31 -4.74
CA ALA A 63 -1.85 -3.85 -3.40
C ALA A 63 -2.85 -3.20 -2.43
N ILE A 64 -3.12 -1.91 -2.59
CA ILE A 64 -4.15 -1.19 -1.82
C ILE A 64 -5.53 -1.79 -2.11
N LEU A 65 -5.86 -2.02 -3.38
CA LEU A 65 -7.17 -2.49 -3.82
C LEU A 65 -7.41 -3.96 -3.46
N ALA A 66 -6.36 -4.79 -3.41
CA ALA A 66 -6.47 -6.17 -2.93
C ALA A 66 -7.14 -6.29 -1.55
N ASP A 67 -6.87 -5.32 -0.66
CA ASP A 67 -7.51 -5.23 0.66
C ASP A 67 -8.84 -4.46 0.60
N LEU A 68 -8.88 -3.32 -0.09
CA LEU A 68 -10.07 -2.45 -0.10
C LEU A 68 -11.29 -3.08 -0.80
N GLU A 69 -11.11 -3.84 -1.87
CA GLU A 69 -12.21 -4.49 -2.58
C GLU A 69 -12.95 -5.50 -1.69
N VAL A 70 -12.20 -6.23 -0.87
CA VAL A 70 -12.75 -7.14 0.14
C VAL A 70 -13.46 -6.33 1.23
N MET A 71 -12.82 -5.29 1.76
CA MET A 71 -13.40 -4.45 2.82
C MET A 71 -14.75 -3.83 2.39
N ARG A 72 -14.86 -3.39 1.13
CA ARG A 72 -16.09 -2.78 0.59
C ARG A 72 -17.24 -3.78 0.43
N SER A 73 -16.92 -5.05 0.22
CA SER A 73 -17.92 -6.10 -0.05
C SER A 73 -18.32 -6.87 1.21
N PHE A 74 -17.37 -7.16 2.10
CA PHE A 74 -17.51 -8.11 3.21
C PHE A 74 -17.04 -7.58 4.57
N ALA A 75 -16.66 -6.30 4.65
CA ALA A 75 -15.91 -5.73 5.78
C ALA A 75 -14.53 -6.40 5.97
N MET A 76 -13.81 -5.99 7.01
CA MET A 76 -12.50 -6.54 7.34
C MET A 76 -12.31 -6.56 8.86
N PHE A 77 -11.92 -7.70 9.41
CA PHE A 77 -11.62 -7.84 10.83
C PHE A 77 -10.15 -7.51 11.08
N THR A 78 -9.85 -6.30 11.57
CA THR A 78 -8.49 -5.83 11.81
C THR A 78 -8.24 -5.40 13.26
N THR A 79 -6.99 -5.53 13.71
CA THR A 79 -6.48 -5.03 14.99
C THR A 79 -5.15 -4.31 14.80
N THR A 80 -4.59 -3.78 15.88
CA THR A 80 -3.27 -3.14 15.84
C THR A 80 -2.14 -4.15 16.09
N PRO A 81 -0.92 -3.89 15.59
CA PRO A 81 0.25 -4.73 15.90
C PRO A 81 0.52 -4.90 17.40
N ASN A 82 0.15 -3.90 18.21
CA ASN A 82 0.31 -3.95 19.67
C ASN A 82 -0.65 -4.93 20.32
N GLU A 83 -1.92 -4.91 19.90
CA GLU A 83 -2.90 -5.88 20.41
C GLU A 83 -2.52 -7.29 19.98
N ALA A 84 -2.04 -7.47 18.75
CA ALA A 84 -1.50 -8.74 18.29
C ALA A 84 -0.31 -9.21 19.14
N ARG A 85 0.68 -8.35 19.39
CA ARG A 85 1.83 -8.69 20.24
C ARG A 85 1.42 -9.12 21.65
N LEU A 86 0.47 -8.43 22.27
CA LEU A 86 0.15 -8.64 23.68
C LEU A 86 -0.82 -9.82 23.90
N ARG A 87 -1.73 -10.06 22.95
CA ARG A 87 -2.84 -11.02 23.12
C ARG A 87 -2.74 -12.28 22.27
N ALA A 88 -2.08 -12.23 21.12
CA ALA A 88 -2.19 -13.29 20.14
C ALA A 88 -1.53 -14.59 20.60
N ASP A 89 -2.35 -15.58 20.96
CA ASP A 89 -1.90 -16.94 21.28
C ASP A 89 -1.82 -17.84 20.06
N VAL A 90 -2.57 -17.50 19.01
CA VAL A 90 -2.47 -18.13 17.70
C VAL A 90 -2.19 -17.06 16.65
N VAL A 91 -1.11 -17.25 15.88
CA VAL A 91 -0.74 -16.36 14.78
C VAL A 91 -0.76 -17.14 13.46
N LEU A 92 -1.55 -16.66 12.51
CA LEU A 92 -1.68 -17.21 11.16
C LEU A 92 -1.00 -16.27 10.15
N LEU A 93 0.20 -16.61 9.70
CA LEU A 93 0.90 -15.88 8.65
C LEU A 93 0.43 -16.40 7.29
N VAL A 94 0.00 -15.51 6.39
CA VAL A 94 -0.60 -15.88 5.10
C VAL A 94 0.15 -15.24 3.95
N GLY A 95 0.75 -16.11 3.14
CA GLY A 95 1.45 -15.75 1.93
C GLY A 95 2.95 -15.51 2.10
N PRO A 96 3.63 -15.20 0.99
CA PRO A 96 5.08 -15.10 0.93
C PRO A 96 5.59 -13.69 1.27
N GLY A 97 6.86 -13.60 1.64
CA GLY A 97 7.65 -12.37 1.73
C GLY A 97 7.24 -11.41 2.85
N LEU A 98 6.50 -11.86 3.85
CA LEU A 98 5.90 -10.97 4.86
C LEU A 98 6.97 -10.25 5.69
N ALA A 99 7.98 -10.98 6.17
CA ALA A 99 9.05 -10.41 7.00
C ALA A 99 9.93 -9.43 6.21
N ALA A 100 10.20 -9.73 4.94
CA ALA A 100 10.99 -8.87 4.07
C ALA A 100 10.25 -7.58 3.68
N GLN A 101 8.92 -7.63 3.53
CA GLN A 101 8.10 -6.47 3.19
C GLN A 101 7.99 -5.48 4.36
N SER A 102 7.91 -5.97 5.60
CA SER A 102 7.86 -5.10 6.78
C SER A 102 8.65 -5.70 7.95
N PRO A 103 9.99 -5.56 7.95
CA PRO A 103 10.83 -6.04 9.05
C PRO A 103 10.43 -5.40 10.39
N ALA A 104 10.14 -4.10 10.37
CA ALA A 104 9.73 -3.35 11.56
C ALA A 104 8.42 -3.87 12.16
N LEU A 105 7.45 -4.31 11.33
CA LEU A 105 6.23 -4.92 11.84
C LEU A 105 6.52 -6.27 12.49
N PHE A 106 7.34 -7.12 11.88
CA PHE A 106 7.71 -8.41 12.46
C PHE A 106 8.42 -8.26 13.80
N GLU A 107 9.36 -7.32 13.90
CA GLU A 107 10.00 -6.94 15.16
C GLU A 107 8.95 -6.45 16.18
N ARG A 108 7.99 -5.63 15.75
CA ARG A 108 6.92 -5.11 16.62
C ARG A 108 6.01 -6.22 17.16
N LEU A 109 5.68 -7.21 16.34
CA LEU A 109 4.86 -8.37 16.71
C LEU A 109 5.57 -9.23 17.77
N ALA A 110 6.91 -9.25 17.77
CA ALA A 110 7.74 -9.99 18.73
C ALA A 110 7.23 -11.43 18.92
N LEU A 111 7.12 -12.16 17.81
CA LEU A 111 6.51 -13.49 17.72
C LEU A 111 7.25 -14.55 18.54
N GLU A 112 8.52 -14.34 18.82
CA GLU A 112 9.39 -15.13 19.68
C GLU A 112 9.08 -14.99 21.17
N LYS A 113 8.33 -13.97 21.58
CA LYS A 113 7.98 -13.73 22.98
C LYS A 113 6.66 -14.40 23.34
N GLY A 114 6.58 -14.90 24.56
CA GLY A 114 5.33 -15.40 25.12
C GLY A 114 4.21 -14.35 25.13
N VAL A 115 2.96 -14.81 25.21
CA VAL A 115 1.76 -13.96 25.22
C VAL A 115 1.64 -13.25 26.56
N HIS A 116 1.63 -11.92 26.56
CA HIS A 116 1.64 -11.13 27.78
C HIS A 116 0.42 -11.42 28.67
N PHE A 117 -0.78 -11.40 28.08
CA PHE A 117 -2.04 -11.67 28.80
C PHE A 117 -2.29 -13.16 29.11
N GLN A 118 -1.31 -14.03 28.83
CA GLN A 118 -1.35 -15.44 29.20
C GLN A 118 -0.09 -15.87 29.94
N ASN A 119 0.44 -15.00 30.81
CA ASN A 119 1.59 -15.27 31.67
C ASN A 119 2.84 -15.74 30.91
N GLY A 120 3.04 -15.26 29.68
CA GLY A 120 4.18 -15.63 28.86
C GLY A 120 4.07 -17.01 28.19
N ALA A 121 2.86 -17.58 28.08
CA ALA A 121 2.65 -18.81 27.32
C ALA A 121 3.17 -18.70 25.88
N ALA A 122 3.75 -19.78 25.36
CA ALA A 122 4.24 -19.83 23.98
C ALA A 122 3.10 -19.65 22.97
N ARG A 123 3.39 -18.97 21.86
CA ARG A 123 2.44 -18.77 20.76
C ARG A 123 2.44 -19.99 19.85
N LYS A 124 1.27 -20.34 19.30
CA LYS A 124 1.18 -21.22 18.15
C LYS A 124 1.27 -20.38 16.87
N ILE A 125 2.29 -20.61 16.07
CA ILE A 125 2.50 -19.87 14.82
C ILE A 125 2.36 -20.83 13.66
N ILE A 126 1.43 -20.51 12.75
CA ILE A 126 1.19 -21.27 11.52
C ILE A 126 1.47 -20.34 10.34
N TRP A 127 2.26 -20.79 9.37
CA TRP A 127 2.56 -20.04 8.15
C TRP A 127 2.10 -20.78 6.91
N LEU A 128 1.11 -20.21 6.21
CA LEU A 128 0.58 -20.69 4.94
C LEU A 128 1.35 -20.05 3.78
N GLY A 129 2.01 -20.87 2.96
CA GLY A 129 2.72 -20.43 1.75
C GLY A 129 3.92 -19.49 1.94
N PRO A 130 4.85 -19.75 2.90
CA PRO A 130 6.10 -18.98 2.96
C PRO A 130 6.96 -19.19 1.71
N LYS A 131 7.83 -18.23 1.36
CA LYS A 131 8.88 -18.49 0.36
C LYS A 131 9.86 -19.54 0.89
N ALA A 132 10.59 -20.17 -0.03
CA ALA A 132 11.69 -21.06 0.33
C ALA A 132 12.68 -20.33 1.26
N GLY A 133 12.96 -20.92 2.43
CA GLY A 133 13.85 -20.35 3.45
C GLY A 133 13.20 -19.32 4.39
N GLU A 134 11.94 -18.93 4.17
CA GLU A 134 11.26 -17.89 4.95
C GLU A 134 10.49 -18.44 6.16
N GLY A 135 10.14 -19.73 6.16
CA GLY A 135 9.28 -20.37 7.17
C GLY A 135 9.91 -20.59 8.56
N LYS A 136 10.85 -19.75 8.98
CA LYS A 136 11.51 -19.79 10.29
C LYS A 136 11.49 -18.40 10.91
N ILE A 137 11.23 -18.37 12.21
CA ILE A 137 11.34 -17.17 13.04
C ILE A 137 12.28 -17.53 14.18
N GLU A 138 13.35 -16.76 14.34
CA GLU A 138 14.36 -17.04 15.37
C GLU A 138 13.70 -16.97 16.77
N GLY A 139 13.94 -18.00 17.58
CA GLY A 139 13.35 -18.10 18.93
C GLY A 139 11.87 -18.51 18.96
N ALA A 140 11.25 -18.89 17.84
CA ALA A 140 9.87 -19.35 17.80
C ALA A 140 9.70 -20.65 16.99
N GLU A 141 8.79 -21.52 17.42
CA GLU A 141 8.36 -22.68 16.62
C GLU A 141 7.29 -22.25 15.62
N VAL A 142 7.49 -22.59 14.34
CA VAL A 142 6.57 -22.23 13.25
C VAL A 142 6.16 -23.49 12.49
N GLU A 143 4.87 -23.79 12.49
CA GLU A 143 4.31 -24.82 11.62
C GLU A 143 4.08 -24.24 10.23
N THR A 144 4.70 -24.81 9.19
CA THR A 144 4.55 -24.34 7.82
C THR A 144 3.67 -25.26 6.99
N LEU A 145 2.79 -24.66 6.17
CA LEU A 145 2.04 -25.35 5.12
C LEU A 145 2.48 -24.76 3.78
N SER A 146 3.33 -25.50 3.07
CA SER A 146 3.79 -25.11 1.74
C SER A 146 2.62 -24.96 0.77
N ALA A 147 2.56 -23.83 0.10
CA ALA A 147 1.54 -23.50 -0.89
C ALA A 147 2.14 -22.52 -1.90
N THR A 148 1.79 -22.66 -3.18
CA THR A 148 2.03 -21.56 -4.13
C THR A 148 0.99 -20.46 -3.92
N ARG A 149 1.25 -19.27 -4.45
CA ARG A 149 0.32 -18.14 -4.34
C ARG A 149 -1.06 -18.50 -4.90
N GLU A 150 -1.09 -19.22 -6.01
CA GLU A 150 -2.29 -19.65 -6.72
C GLU A 150 -3.09 -20.71 -5.95
N ALA A 151 -2.42 -21.48 -5.09
CA ALA A 151 -3.06 -22.50 -4.25
C ALA A 151 -3.62 -21.94 -2.93
N LEU A 152 -3.18 -20.76 -2.48
CA LEU A 152 -3.61 -20.17 -1.21
C LEU A 152 -5.13 -19.99 -1.10
N PRO A 153 -5.86 -19.49 -2.11
CA PRO A 153 -7.31 -19.37 -2.02
C PRO A 153 -8.01 -20.71 -1.73
N LEU A 154 -7.58 -21.78 -2.40
CA LEU A 154 -8.15 -23.11 -2.23
C LEU A 154 -7.84 -23.69 -0.86
N ILE A 155 -6.62 -23.47 -0.35
CA ILE A 155 -6.23 -23.91 1.00
C ILE A 155 -7.03 -23.17 2.07
N LEU A 156 -7.22 -21.86 1.92
CA LEU A 156 -8.04 -21.07 2.84
C LEU A 156 -9.52 -21.48 2.77
N ALA A 157 -10.06 -21.73 1.58
CA ALA A 157 -11.42 -22.23 1.41
C ALA A 157 -11.61 -23.61 2.05
N ALA A 158 -10.65 -24.53 1.86
CA ALA A 158 -10.65 -25.84 2.50
C ALA A 158 -10.56 -25.70 4.02
N LEU A 159 -9.66 -24.86 4.53
CA LEU A 159 -9.51 -24.58 5.96
C LEU A 159 -10.80 -24.01 6.56
N ARG A 160 -11.43 -23.05 5.88
CA ARG A 160 -12.73 -22.49 6.25
C ARG A 160 -13.82 -23.56 6.32
N ALA A 161 -13.88 -24.45 5.32
CA ALA A 161 -14.80 -25.58 5.34
C ALA A 161 -14.55 -26.50 6.55
N ARG A 162 -13.28 -26.83 6.86
CA ARG A 162 -12.93 -27.64 8.05
C ARG A 162 -13.26 -26.92 9.35
N VAL A 163 -13.02 -25.61 9.46
CA VAL A 163 -13.42 -24.79 10.61
C VAL A 163 -14.93 -24.89 10.83
N GLY A 164 -15.72 -24.77 9.77
CA GLY A 164 -17.18 -24.90 9.79
C GLY A 164 -17.72 -26.34 9.82
N GLY A 165 -16.88 -27.36 10.04
CA GLY A 165 -17.30 -28.76 10.15
C GLY A 165 -17.81 -29.40 8.84
N ARG A 166 -17.46 -28.83 7.69
CA ARG A 166 -17.90 -29.30 6.37
C ARG A 166 -16.87 -30.25 5.76
N PRO A 167 -17.29 -31.35 5.10
CA PRO A 167 -16.38 -32.27 4.46
C PRO A 167 -15.67 -31.62 3.26
N VAL A 168 -14.41 -31.99 3.05
CA VAL A 168 -13.60 -31.56 1.89
C VAL A 168 -12.89 -32.79 1.34
N ALA A 169 -12.99 -33.01 0.03
CA ALA A 169 -12.31 -34.11 -0.64
C ALA A 169 -10.80 -33.81 -0.74
N LEU A 170 -10.03 -34.34 0.21
CA LEU A 170 -8.58 -34.17 0.29
C LEU A 170 -7.91 -35.52 0.51
N ALA A 171 -6.65 -35.66 0.08
CA ALA A 171 -5.84 -36.81 0.44
C ALA A 171 -5.75 -36.93 1.98
N PRO A 172 -5.80 -38.16 2.57
CA PRO A 172 -5.90 -38.32 4.03
C PRO A 172 -4.83 -37.59 4.85
N ALA A 173 -3.58 -37.57 4.37
CA ALA A 173 -2.49 -36.86 5.06
C ALA A 173 -2.70 -35.33 5.07
N VAL A 174 -3.20 -34.77 3.96
CA VAL A 174 -3.53 -33.34 3.84
C VAL A 174 -4.73 -32.99 4.70
N ALA A 175 -5.77 -33.83 4.68
CA ALA A 175 -6.95 -33.67 5.53
C ALA A 175 -6.56 -33.61 7.02
N LYS A 176 -5.74 -34.57 7.48
CA LYS A 176 -5.27 -34.62 8.87
C LYS A 176 -4.52 -33.35 9.28
N LYS A 177 -3.67 -32.81 8.41
CA LYS A 177 -2.93 -31.57 8.69
C LYS A 177 -3.87 -30.36 8.74
N LEU A 178 -4.78 -30.23 7.78
CA LEU A 178 -5.77 -29.14 7.77
C LEU A 178 -6.71 -29.22 8.98
N ASP A 179 -7.05 -30.42 9.44
CA ASP A 179 -7.85 -30.61 10.66
C ASP A 179 -7.14 -30.12 11.91
N ALA A 180 -5.85 -30.42 12.05
CA ALA A 180 -5.03 -29.94 13.16
C ALA A 180 -4.91 -28.41 13.17
N VAL A 181 -4.73 -27.80 11.98
CA VAL A 181 -4.72 -26.34 11.81
C VAL A 181 -6.09 -25.76 12.17
N ALA A 182 -7.18 -26.30 11.62
CA ALA A 182 -8.54 -25.84 11.91
C ALA A 182 -8.87 -25.88 13.39
N GLU A 183 -8.48 -26.95 14.09
CA GLU A 183 -8.68 -27.07 15.53
C GLU A 183 -7.86 -26.06 16.33
N THR A 184 -6.61 -25.82 15.90
CA THR A 184 -5.77 -24.77 16.51
C THR A 184 -6.40 -23.39 16.35
N LEU A 185 -6.96 -23.08 15.18
CA LEU A 185 -7.63 -21.79 14.96
C LEU A 185 -8.92 -21.65 15.79
N ARG A 186 -9.74 -22.71 15.89
CA ARG A 186 -10.98 -22.71 16.68
C ARG A 186 -10.74 -22.52 18.18
N THR A 187 -9.65 -23.08 18.69
CA THR A 187 -9.32 -23.08 20.13
C THR A 187 -8.48 -21.89 20.57
N ALA A 188 -8.15 -20.97 19.66
CA ALA A 188 -7.50 -19.71 19.99
C ALA A 188 -8.32 -18.95 21.05
N ARG A 189 -7.67 -18.19 21.94
CA ARG A 189 -8.35 -17.19 22.78
C ARG A 189 -8.37 -15.83 22.09
N PHE A 190 -7.29 -15.51 21.38
CA PHE A 190 -7.17 -14.33 20.54
C PHE A 190 -6.28 -14.67 19.35
N GLY A 191 -6.89 -15.01 18.23
CA GLY A 191 -6.17 -15.31 17.00
C GLY A 191 -5.85 -14.05 16.19
N VAL A 192 -4.68 -14.02 15.56
CA VAL A 192 -4.30 -12.96 14.64
C VAL A 192 -3.80 -13.53 13.32
N ALA A 193 -4.39 -13.11 12.21
CA ALA A 193 -3.87 -13.33 10.88
C ALA A 193 -2.97 -12.15 10.44
N VAL A 194 -1.87 -12.43 9.74
CA VAL A 194 -0.98 -11.42 9.15
C VAL A 194 -0.82 -11.73 7.68
N TRP A 195 -1.09 -10.76 6.81
CA TRP A 195 -0.98 -10.88 5.35
C TRP A 195 -0.52 -9.56 4.74
N SER A 196 -0.20 -9.54 3.45
CA SER A 196 0.08 -8.32 2.70
C SER A 196 -0.67 -8.33 1.37
N GLY A 197 -1.47 -7.31 1.08
CA GLY A 197 -2.07 -7.12 -0.24
C GLY A 197 -1.03 -7.00 -1.37
N SER A 198 0.25 -6.77 -1.05
CA SER A 198 1.33 -6.78 -2.05
C SER A 198 1.83 -8.19 -2.40
N SER A 199 1.58 -9.20 -1.55
CA SER A 199 2.05 -10.58 -1.78
C SER A 199 0.94 -11.59 -2.04
N VAL A 200 -0.31 -11.24 -1.77
CA VAL A 200 -1.49 -12.05 -2.06
C VAL A 200 -2.47 -11.28 -2.94
N ASP A 201 -3.39 -11.96 -3.61
CA ASP A 201 -4.44 -11.31 -4.42
C ASP A 201 -5.74 -11.10 -3.61
N THR A 202 -6.71 -10.38 -4.20
CA THR A 202 -8.02 -10.10 -3.60
C THR A 202 -8.74 -11.39 -3.17
N LEU A 203 -8.61 -12.48 -3.93
CA LEU A 203 -9.30 -13.74 -3.62
C LEU A 203 -8.73 -14.42 -2.38
N VAL A 204 -7.40 -14.36 -2.17
CA VAL A 204 -6.77 -14.79 -0.92
C VAL A 204 -7.27 -13.96 0.25
N VAL A 205 -7.31 -12.63 0.10
CA VAL A 205 -7.79 -11.73 1.17
C VAL A 205 -9.26 -12.01 1.49
N GLU A 206 -10.11 -12.22 0.49
CA GLU A 206 -11.52 -12.55 0.66
C GLU A 206 -11.71 -13.90 1.38
N ALA A 207 -11.00 -14.94 0.93
CA ALA A 207 -11.05 -16.26 1.56
C ALA A 207 -10.56 -16.21 3.01
N LEU A 208 -9.53 -15.40 3.29
CA LEU A 208 -9.01 -15.16 4.63
C LEU A 208 -10.07 -14.45 5.49
N GLN A 209 -10.61 -13.30 5.06
CA GLN A 209 -11.62 -12.57 5.83
C GLN A 209 -12.89 -13.40 6.07
N GLY A 210 -13.30 -14.24 5.11
CA GLY A 210 -14.37 -15.22 5.30
C GLY A 210 -14.05 -16.25 6.39
N LEU A 211 -12.81 -16.77 6.43
CA LEU A 211 -12.34 -17.65 7.50
C LEU A 211 -12.37 -16.95 8.87
N LEU A 212 -11.89 -15.70 8.96
CA LEU A 212 -11.92 -14.94 10.20
C LEU A 212 -13.35 -14.66 10.67
N SER A 213 -14.25 -14.32 9.76
CA SER A 213 -15.67 -14.13 10.06
C SER A 213 -16.28 -15.40 10.67
N ASP A 214 -16.05 -16.56 10.06
CA ASP A 214 -16.55 -17.85 10.55
C ASP A 214 -15.94 -18.22 11.93
N LEU A 215 -14.65 -17.94 12.17
CA LEU A 215 -14.01 -18.17 13.47
C LEU A 215 -14.59 -17.28 14.57
N ASN A 216 -14.96 -16.03 14.26
CA ASN A 216 -15.52 -15.10 15.24
C ASN A 216 -16.89 -15.50 15.79
N ALA A 217 -17.55 -16.49 15.19
CA ALA A 217 -18.77 -17.08 15.74
C ALA A 217 -18.53 -17.79 17.08
N THR A 218 -17.29 -18.27 17.34
CA THR A 218 -16.98 -19.09 18.53
C THR A 218 -15.75 -18.63 19.30
N THR A 219 -14.80 -17.97 18.64
CA THR A 219 -13.59 -17.40 19.26
C THR A 219 -13.42 -15.91 18.88
N ARG A 220 -12.29 -15.29 19.19
CA ARG A 220 -11.88 -13.98 18.71
C ARG A 220 -10.73 -14.16 17.73
N PHE A 221 -10.94 -13.74 16.50
CA PHE A 221 -9.92 -13.76 15.46
C PHE A 221 -9.92 -12.45 14.69
N THR A 222 -8.75 -11.88 14.44
CA THR A 222 -8.62 -10.59 13.78
C THR A 222 -7.38 -10.58 12.90
N GLY A 223 -7.18 -9.49 12.16
CA GLY A 223 -6.12 -9.35 11.20
C GLY A 223 -5.16 -8.19 11.46
N VAL A 224 -3.92 -8.32 11.01
CA VAL A 224 -2.97 -7.21 10.86
C VAL A 224 -2.48 -7.22 9.41
N PRO A 225 -3.07 -6.40 8.52
CA PRO A 225 -2.55 -6.24 7.17
C PRO A 225 -1.21 -5.51 7.21
N ILE A 226 -0.25 -6.00 6.43
CA ILE A 226 0.96 -5.26 6.07
C ILE A 226 0.56 -4.30 4.96
N GLY A 227 0.54 -3.01 5.27
CA GLY A 227 0.15 -2.00 4.29
C GLY A 227 1.18 -1.87 3.18
N ALA A 228 0.72 -1.43 2.01
CA ALA A 228 1.58 -1.15 0.87
C ALA A 228 2.64 -0.06 1.17
N ARG A 229 3.70 -0.04 0.36
CA ARG A 229 4.88 0.83 0.52
C ARG A 229 4.63 2.29 0.16
N SER A 230 5.65 3.13 0.39
CA SER A 230 5.75 4.52 -0.07
C SER A 230 4.59 5.42 0.37
N GLY A 231 4.10 5.25 1.61
CA GLY A 231 3.04 6.08 2.17
C GLY A 231 1.62 5.70 1.73
N ALA A 232 1.44 4.60 0.97
CA ALA A 232 0.16 4.16 0.40
C ALA A 232 -1.05 4.23 1.35
N ALA A 233 -0.89 3.78 2.60
CA ALA A 233 -1.97 3.80 3.59
C ALA A 233 -2.40 5.25 3.92
N GLY A 234 -1.44 6.16 4.07
CA GLY A 234 -1.73 7.58 4.30
C GLY A 234 -2.45 8.22 3.11
N VAL A 235 -1.95 7.98 1.89
CA VAL A 235 -2.59 8.44 0.65
C VAL A 235 -4.02 7.91 0.52
N THR A 236 -4.24 6.64 0.85
CA THR A 236 -5.56 6.01 0.81
C THR A 236 -6.54 6.67 1.78
N GLN A 237 -6.11 6.92 3.01
CA GLN A 237 -6.94 7.60 4.03
C GLN A 237 -7.28 9.04 3.61
N LEU A 238 -6.27 9.79 3.13
CA LEU A 238 -6.44 11.15 2.61
C LEU A 238 -7.44 11.20 1.46
N SER A 239 -7.24 10.33 0.48
CA SER A 239 -8.15 10.17 -0.66
C SER A 239 -9.58 9.93 -0.16
N GLY A 240 -9.75 8.99 0.77
CA GLY A 240 -11.05 8.63 1.33
C GLY A 240 -11.81 9.83 1.92
N TRP A 241 -11.17 10.66 2.74
CA TRP A 241 -11.86 11.81 3.34
C TRP A 241 -11.94 13.05 2.44
N MET A 242 -11.06 13.17 1.44
CA MET A 242 -11.07 14.30 0.50
C MET A 242 -12.10 14.11 -0.62
N THR A 243 -12.24 12.88 -1.12
CA THR A 243 -13.03 12.60 -2.33
C THR A 243 -14.16 11.62 -2.09
N GLY A 244 -14.19 10.93 -0.94
CA GLY A 244 -15.08 9.79 -0.69
C GLY A 244 -14.59 8.47 -1.27
N PHE A 245 -13.44 8.46 -1.95
CA PHE A 245 -12.93 7.30 -2.69
C PHE A 245 -11.42 7.09 -2.50
N PRO A 246 -10.88 5.87 -2.71
CA PRO A 246 -9.42 5.63 -2.69
C PRO A 246 -8.73 6.12 -3.99
N PRO A 247 -7.40 5.96 -4.15
CA PRO A 247 -6.71 6.16 -5.42
C PRO A 247 -7.36 5.38 -6.58
N ARG A 248 -7.03 5.76 -7.82
CA ARG A 248 -7.80 5.46 -9.05
C ARG A 248 -9.14 6.20 -9.05
N THR A 249 -9.03 7.51 -8.88
CA THR A 249 -10.17 8.44 -8.91
C THR A 249 -9.87 9.56 -9.90
N GLY A 250 -10.86 9.90 -10.72
CA GLY A 250 -10.80 10.96 -11.73
C GLY A 250 -11.82 12.05 -11.48
N PHE A 251 -11.54 13.25 -12.01
CA PHE A 251 -12.37 14.45 -11.85
C PHE A 251 -12.89 15.01 -13.18
N GLY A 252 -12.86 14.22 -14.25
CA GLY A 252 -13.16 14.69 -15.61
C GLY A 252 -14.54 15.34 -15.78
N ARG A 253 -15.53 14.94 -14.97
CA ARG A 253 -16.90 15.54 -14.97
C ARG A 253 -17.10 16.62 -13.91
N GLY A 254 -16.02 17.02 -13.24
CA GLY A 254 -16.00 18.03 -12.20
C GLY A 254 -16.41 17.57 -10.81
N TYR A 255 -16.61 16.27 -10.63
CA TYR A 255 -16.82 15.59 -9.35
C TYR A 255 -15.99 14.29 -9.35
N PRO A 256 -15.64 13.73 -8.18
CA PRO A 256 -14.83 12.52 -8.11
C PRO A 256 -15.60 11.30 -8.62
N GLU A 257 -14.98 10.57 -9.55
CA GLU A 257 -15.43 9.28 -10.06
C GLU A 257 -14.37 8.24 -9.74
N HIS A 258 -14.73 7.20 -9.01
CA HIS A 258 -13.83 6.09 -8.72
C HIS A 258 -14.14 4.90 -9.62
N ASP A 259 -13.11 4.43 -10.30
CA ASP A 259 -13.16 3.23 -11.11
C ASP A 259 -11.75 2.60 -11.12
N PRO A 260 -11.58 1.44 -10.46
CA PRO A 260 -10.28 0.83 -10.26
C PRO A 260 -9.64 0.32 -11.54
N TRP A 261 -10.41 0.13 -12.63
CA TRP A 261 -9.85 -0.25 -13.91
C TRP A 261 -9.57 0.99 -14.77
N ARG A 262 -10.55 1.89 -14.89
CA ARG A 262 -10.47 3.06 -15.76
C ARG A 262 -9.33 4.00 -15.37
N PHE A 263 -9.11 4.22 -14.07
CA PHE A 263 -8.11 5.18 -13.59
C PHE A 263 -6.80 4.54 -13.09
N GLU A 264 -6.53 3.31 -13.50
CA GLU A 264 -5.22 2.68 -13.25
C GLU A 264 -4.14 3.37 -14.09
N ALA A 265 -3.08 3.85 -13.44
CA ALA A 265 -2.08 4.71 -14.09
C ALA A 265 -1.38 4.06 -15.27
N LYS A 266 -0.93 2.80 -15.13
CA LYS A 266 -0.20 2.10 -16.19
C LYS A 266 -1.11 1.90 -17.42
N ARG A 267 -2.35 1.48 -17.23
CA ARG A 267 -3.35 1.33 -18.29
C ARG A 267 -3.62 2.65 -19.00
N LEU A 268 -3.85 3.74 -18.27
CA LEU A 268 -4.09 5.06 -18.85
C LEU A 268 -2.91 5.49 -19.74
N VAL A 269 -1.67 5.25 -19.27
CA VAL A 269 -0.46 5.54 -20.04
C VAL A 269 -0.30 4.63 -21.26
N GLU A 270 -0.45 3.31 -21.09
CA GLU A 270 -0.26 2.32 -22.16
C GLU A 270 -1.33 2.42 -23.26
N SER A 271 -2.55 2.85 -22.92
CA SER A 271 -3.64 3.10 -23.86
C SER A 271 -3.54 4.45 -24.58
N GLY A 272 -2.69 5.37 -24.09
CA GLY A 272 -2.59 6.73 -24.62
C GLY A 272 -3.77 7.64 -24.28
N GLU A 273 -4.58 7.28 -23.28
CA GLU A 273 -5.71 8.09 -22.82
C GLU A 273 -5.25 9.33 -22.03
N THR A 274 -4.08 9.25 -21.38
CA THR A 274 -3.44 10.40 -20.73
C THR A 274 -2.30 10.96 -21.58
N ASP A 275 -2.23 12.28 -21.68
CA ASP A 275 -1.26 13.01 -22.51
C ASP A 275 -0.18 13.75 -21.70
N ALA A 276 -0.33 13.81 -20.37
CA ALA A 276 0.66 14.33 -19.43
C ALA A 276 0.62 13.61 -18.08
N VAL A 277 1.78 13.42 -17.47
CA VAL A 277 1.91 12.79 -16.14
C VAL A 277 2.74 13.65 -15.19
N LEU A 278 2.22 13.87 -13.98
CA LEU A 278 3.05 14.22 -12.82
C LEU A 278 3.34 12.94 -12.03
N TRP A 279 4.59 12.46 -12.10
CA TRP A 279 5.05 11.29 -11.36
C TRP A 279 5.68 11.73 -10.03
N ILE A 280 5.15 11.21 -8.92
CA ILE A 280 5.60 11.54 -7.57
C ILE A 280 6.16 10.29 -6.90
N SER A 281 7.45 10.33 -6.56
CA SER A 281 8.16 9.24 -5.89
C SER A 281 9.14 9.80 -4.86
N ALA A 282 8.60 10.30 -3.74
CA ALA A 282 9.38 11.05 -2.75
C ALA A 282 10.27 10.19 -1.84
N TYR A 283 9.99 8.89 -1.77
CA TYR A 283 10.68 7.97 -0.87
C TYR A 283 11.88 7.28 -1.52
N ASP A 284 11.64 6.33 -2.43
CA ASP A 284 12.68 5.51 -3.05
C ASP A 284 13.17 6.07 -4.40
N GLY A 285 12.47 7.07 -4.95
CA GLY A 285 12.78 7.61 -6.27
C GLY A 285 12.53 6.59 -7.38
N GLU A 286 11.63 5.63 -7.15
CA GLU A 286 11.24 4.64 -8.14
C GLU A 286 10.74 5.30 -9.43
N ALA A 287 11.22 4.78 -10.56
CA ALA A 287 10.81 5.22 -11.87
C ALA A 287 9.40 4.71 -12.22
N PRO A 288 8.66 5.40 -13.11
CA PRO A 288 7.38 4.91 -13.57
C PRO A 288 7.46 3.49 -14.19
N PRO A 289 6.43 2.64 -14.00
CA PRO A 289 6.46 1.24 -14.43
C PRO A 289 6.16 1.02 -15.93
N TRP A 290 5.91 2.09 -16.70
CA TRP A 290 5.59 2.01 -18.12
C TRP A 290 6.83 2.21 -19.02
N LYS A 291 6.74 1.72 -20.26
CA LYS A 291 7.84 1.78 -21.24
C LYS A 291 8.13 3.22 -21.69
N SER A 292 9.36 3.44 -22.17
CA SER A 292 9.78 4.69 -22.81
C SER A 292 8.94 5.00 -24.06
N GLY A 293 8.66 6.29 -24.28
CA GLY A 293 7.77 6.76 -25.36
C GLY A 293 6.34 7.07 -24.92
N GLY A 294 6.06 7.02 -23.62
CA GLY A 294 4.80 7.46 -23.01
C GLY A 294 4.59 8.99 -23.03
N PRO A 295 3.56 9.49 -22.31
CA PRO A 295 3.21 10.90 -22.26
C PRO A 295 4.32 11.78 -21.70
N LYS A 296 4.22 13.09 -21.94
CA LYS A 296 5.17 14.04 -21.36
C LYS A 296 5.09 13.96 -19.84
N THR A 297 6.22 13.75 -19.18
CA THR A 297 6.27 13.45 -17.75
C THR A 297 7.06 14.52 -16.99
N VAL A 298 6.48 15.00 -15.89
CA VAL A 298 7.15 15.76 -14.84
C VAL A 298 7.38 14.81 -13.68
N THR A 299 8.63 14.65 -13.22
CA THR A 299 9.00 13.74 -12.13
C THR A 299 9.46 14.52 -10.90
N LEU A 300 8.73 14.37 -9.78
CA LEU A 300 9.14 14.79 -8.45
C LEU A 300 9.74 13.59 -7.72
N ALA A 301 11.06 13.59 -7.50
CA ALA A 301 11.75 12.48 -6.84
C ALA A 301 13.00 12.98 -6.10
N PRO A 302 13.49 12.25 -5.08
CA PRO A 302 14.62 12.69 -4.30
C PRO A 302 15.93 12.58 -5.04
N LYS A 303 16.97 13.21 -4.49
CA LYS A 303 18.33 13.10 -4.99
C LYS A 303 18.74 11.62 -5.15
N GLY A 304 19.38 11.32 -6.29
CA GLY A 304 19.83 9.97 -6.64
C GLY A 304 18.79 9.12 -7.37
N ALA A 305 17.55 9.61 -7.53
CA ALA A 305 16.60 9.03 -8.47
C ALA A 305 17.17 9.04 -9.90
N LYS A 306 16.77 8.06 -10.70
CA LYS A 306 17.16 7.92 -12.11
C LYS A 306 15.93 8.13 -12.99
N PRO A 307 15.42 9.38 -13.09
CA PRO A 307 14.24 9.67 -13.88
C PRO A 307 14.49 9.33 -15.35
N GLY A 308 13.40 9.00 -16.05
CA GLY A 308 13.43 8.85 -17.50
C GLY A 308 13.54 10.20 -18.22
N ARG A 309 13.15 10.23 -19.49
CA ARG A 309 13.04 11.46 -20.29
C ARG A 309 11.92 12.37 -19.73
N GLY A 310 12.09 13.68 -19.83
CA GLY A 310 11.13 14.67 -19.35
C GLY A 310 11.74 15.67 -18.37
N LEU A 311 10.86 16.38 -17.66
CA LEU A 311 11.24 17.31 -16.61
C LEU A 311 11.40 16.54 -15.30
N HIS A 312 12.51 16.75 -14.61
CA HIS A 312 12.76 16.24 -13.27
C HIS A 312 13.01 17.39 -12.31
N ILE A 313 12.36 17.35 -11.15
CA ILE A 313 12.56 18.28 -10.05
C ILE A 313 12.94 17.43 -8.82
N GLU A 314 14.10 17.71 -8.27
CA GLU A 314 14.60 17.13 -7.03
C GLU A 314 13.79 17.66 -5.86
N ILE A 315 13.25 16.76 -5.03
CA ILE A 315 12.46 17.08 -3.83
C ILE A 315 13.03 16.41 -2.59
N GLY A 316 12.73 16.94 -1.41
CA GLY A 316 13.13 16.36 -0.13
C GLY A 316 12.38 15.07 0.17
N ARG A 317 13.06 14.11 0.80
CA ARG A 317 12.46 12.88 1.35
C ARG A 317 11.69 13.22 2.63
N PRO A 318 10.41 12.84 2.75
CA PRO A 318 9.65 13.03 3.98
C PRO A 318 10.30 12.33 5.18
N GLY A 319 10.37 13.00 6.33
CA GLY A 319 10.98 12.45 7.56
C GLY A 319 12.52 12.38 7.53
N GLU A 320 13.14 12.79 6.42
CA GLU A 320 14.60 12.90 6.29
C GLU A 320 14.97 14.36 6.04
N ASP A 321 14.54 14.95 4.92
CA ASP A 321 14.85 16.32 4.52
C ASP A 321 13.92 17.38 5.12
N HIS A 322 12.68 17.00 5.44
CA HIS A 322 11.70 17.87 6.09
C HIS A 322 10.79 17.07 7.03
N ASP A 323 10.21 17.75 8.00
CA ASP A 323 9.18 17.17 8.86
C ASP A 323 7.99 16.70 8.02
N ALA A 324 7.39 15.58 8.39
CA ALA A 324 6.36 14.94 7.60
C ALA A 324 5.24 14.39 8.50
N LEU A 325 4.00 14.46 8.02
CA LEU A 325 2.88 13.76 8.62
C LEU A 325 2.65 12.46 7.85
N GLU A 326 2.92 11.32 8.49
CA GLU A 326 2.93 10.01 7.84
C GLU A 326 2.00 9.03 8.55
N PHE A 327 1.40 8.10 7.80
CA PHE A 327 0.61 7.05 8.41
C PHE A 327 1.53 5.92 8.91
N SER A 328 1.62 5.78 10.23
CA SER A 328 2.39 4.74 10.88
C SER A 328 1.58 3.46 10.99
N GLN A 329 1.99 2.41 10.25
CA GLN A 329 1.37 1.08 10.36
C GLN A 329 1.54 0.47 11.77
N ALA A 330 2.62 0.82 12.48
CA ALA A 330 2.92 0.27 13.79
C ALA A 330 1.89 0.65 14.87
N ILE A 331 1.27 1.83 14.73
CA ILE A 331 0.24 2.33 15.66
C ILE A 331 -1.11 2.59 14.97
N ALA A 332 -1.21 2.34 13.66
CA ALA A 332 -2.39 2.56 12.83
C ALA A 332 -2.95 4.00 12.88
N ALA A 333 -2.07 5.00 12.90
CA ALA A 333 -2.45 6.41 12.98
C ALA A 333 -1.45 7.31 12.24
N PHE A 334 -1.87 8.54 11.93
CA PHE A 334 -0.94 9.57 11.46
C PHE A 334 -0.03 10.04 12.60
N THR A 335 1.26 10.13 12.30
CA THR A 335 2.30 10.57 13.22
C THR A 335 3.15 11.64 12.57
N LEU A 336 3.54 12.63 13.37
CA LEU A 336 4.58 13.57 12.97
C LEU A 336 5.93 12.85 13.02
N THR A 337 6.59 12.74 11.88
CA THR A 337 7.97 12.29 11.72
C THR A 337 8.85 13.52 11.59
N GLN A 338 9.74 13.74 12.55
CA GLN A 338 10.72 14.83 12.47
C GLN A 338 11.81 14.50 11.45
N ALA A 339 12.26 15.50 10.70
CA ALA A 339 13.37 15.36 9.77
C ALA A 339 14.66 14.95 10.48
N ARG A 340 15.28 13.88 10.00
CA ARG A 340 16.56 13.39 10.52
C ARG A 340 17.77 14.15 9.96
N ALA A 341 17.65 14.73 8.78
CA ALA A 341 18.69 15.48 8.09
C ALA A 341 18.07 16.64 7.28
N PRO A 342 17.59 17.70 7.96
CA PRO A 342 16.91 18.81 7.29
C PRO A 342 17.72 19.39 6.13
N SER A 343 17.06 19.65 5.00
CA SER A 343 17.69 20.23 3.82
C SER A 343 16.83 21.34 3.19
N GLY A 344 17.41 22.05 2.22
CA GLY A 344 16.72 23.10 1.47
C GLY A 344 15.92 22.59 0.27
N ALA A 345 15.85 21.27 0.06
CA ALA A 345 15.09 20.69 -1.04
C ALA A 345 13.58 20.89 -0.80
N PRO A 346 12.80 21.30 -1.83
CA PRO A 346 11.36 21.50 -1.65
C PRO A 346 10.65 20.19 -1.34
N SER A 347 9.62 20.22 -0.50
CA SER A 347 8.72 19.07 -0.33
C SER A 347 7.84 18.88 -1.58
N VAL A 348 7.20 17.72 -1.71
CA VAL A 348 6.18 17.50 -2.77
C VAL A 348 5.09 18.57 -2.72
N ALA A 349 4.60 18.90 -1.53
CA ALA A 349 3.57 19.92 -1.35
C ALA A 349 4.05 21.31 -1.81
N ALA A 350 5.29 21.70 -1.47
CA ALA A 350 5.86 22.97 -1.88
C ALA A 350 6.08 23.04 -3.40
N ALA A 351 6.59 21.97 -4.00
CA ALA A 351 6.76 21.88 -5.45
C ALA A 351 5.42 21.95 -6.19
N ILE A 352 4.39 21.22 -5.74
CA ILE A 352 3.05 21.28 -6.32
C ILE A 352 2.44 22.67 -6.15
N ALA A 353 2.59 23.31 -4.99
CA ALA A 353 2.09 24.67 -4.78
C ALA A 353 2.76 25.68 -5.73
N ALA A 354 4.08 25.54 -5.96
CA ALA A 354 4.81 26.38 -6.90
C ALA A 354 4.36 26.17 -8.37
N ILE A 355 4.03 24.92 -8.74
CA ILE A 355 3.47 24.59 -10.05
C ILE A 355 2.04 25.15 -10.18
N ASP A 356 1.18 24.89 -9.20
CA ASP A 356 -0.23 25.31 -9.20
C ASP A 356 -0.40 26.83 -9.25
N ALA A 357 0.48 27.58 -8.57
CA ALA A 357 0.50 29.05 -8.63
C ALA A 357 0.78 29.63 -10.02
N ARG A 358 1.26 28.81 -10.96
CA ARG A 358 1.57 29.19 -12.36
C ARG A 358 0.53 28.68 -13.36
N ILE A 359 -0.47 27.95 -12.90
CA ILE A 359 -1.61 27.52 -13.72
C ILE A 359 -2.63 28.66 -13.74
N SER A 360 -3.17 28.98 -14.91
CA SER A 360 -4.13 30.07 -15.05
C SER A 360 -5.40 29.80 -14.22
N GLU A 361 -6.07 30.85 -13.74
CA GLU A 361 -7.33 30.71 -13.01
C GLU A 361 -8.46 30.12 -13.88
N GLY A 362 -8.39 30.33 -15.19
CA GLY A 362 -9.37 29.86 -16.17
C GLY A 362 -8.98 28.55 -16.86
N VAL A 363 -8.70 27.48 -16.12
CA VAL A 363 -8.60 26.14 -16.70
C VAL A 363 -9.93 25.86 -17.43
N SER A 364 -9.90 25.94 -18.76
CA SER A 364 -11.12 25.99 -19.57
C SER A 364 -11.91 24.71 -19.40
N CYS A 365 -13.19 24.84 -19.06
CA CYS A 365 -14.15 23.73 -19.03
C CYS A 365 -14.27 23.02 -20.39
#